data_AF-A0A7K9UD94-F1
#
_entry.id   AF-A0A7K9UD94-F1
#
_cell.length_a   1.000
_cell.length_b   1.000
_cell.length_c   1.000
_cell.angle_alpha   90.00
_cell.angle_beta   90.00
_cell.angle_gamma   90.00
#
_symmetry.space_group_name_H-M   'P 1'
#
loop_
_entity.id
_entity.type
_entity.pdbx_description
1 polymer ?
#
loop_
_entity_poly.entity_id
_entity_poly.type
_entity_poly.pdbx_seq_one_letter_code
_entity_poly.pdbx_strand_id
1 'polypeptide(L)'
;MDDSEDVPKDFIKLKSEKLSVDEVSELVISPYCGAVSLFIGTTRNNFEGKKVIHLEYEAYTSMAETEIKKICRDVRQKWPSVQHIAVHHRLG
;
A
#
# COMPACT_ATOMS: atom_id res chain seq x y z
N MET A 1 -14.97 -26.99 7.55
CA MET A 1 -14.00 -25.97 7.11
C MET A 1 -14.68 -24.66 7.44
N ASP A 2 -14.04 -23.82 8.25
CA ASP A 2 -14.63 -22.55 8.66
C ASP A 2 -14.65 -21.64 7.42
N ASP A 3 -15.79 -21.60 6.74
CA ASP A 3 -16.07 -20.68 5.64
C ASP A 3 -16.26 -19.27 6.22
N SER A 4 -15.24 -18.76 6.94
CA SER A 4 -15.19 -17.34 7.26
C SER A 4 -15.10 -16.62 5.93
N GLU A 5 -16.18 -15.96 5.52
CA GLU A 5 -16.23 -15.17 4.28
C GLU A 5 -14.97 -14.31 4.20
N ASP A 6 -14.12 -14.58 3.22
CA ASP A 6 -12.96 -13.75 2.96
C ASP A 6 -13.47 -12.47 2.30
N VAL A 7 -13.86 -11.51 3.13
CA VAL A 7 -14.38 -10.22 2.68
C VAL A 7 -13.21 -9.35 2.21
N PRO A 8 -13.38 -8.54 1.15
CA PRO A 8 -12.38 -7.56 0.75
C PRO A 8 -11.90 -6.67 1.89
N LYS A 9 -10.58 -6.45 2.00
CA LYS A 9 -9.93 -5.72 3.10
C LYS A 9 -8.98 -4.66 2.59
N ASP A 10 -8.91 -3.55 3.32
CA ASP A 10 -7.97 -2.45 3.10
C ASP A 10 -7.03 -2.31 4.30
N PHE A 11 -5.74 -2.56 4.07
CA PHE A 11 -4.70 -2.38 5.08
C PHE A 11 -3.90 -1.11 4.75
N ILE A 12 -4.10 -0.06 5.53
CA ILE A 12 -3.45 1.24 5.29
C ILE A 12 -2.60 1.59 6.50
N LYS A 13 -1.32 1.91 6.26
CA LYS A 13 -0.37 2.26 7.32
C LYS A 13 0.60 3.35 6.87
N LEU A 14 0.65 4.43 7.63
CA LEU A 14 1.69 5.46 7.52
C LEU A 14 2.65 5.25 8.69
N LYS A 15 3.95 5.03 8.42
CA LYS A 15 4.93 4.66 9.46
C LYS A 15 6.32 5.25 9.19
N SER A 16 7.13 5.49 10.22
CA SER A 16 8.49 6.05 10.03
C SER A 16 9.56 4.97 9.85
N GLU A 17 9.24 3.74 10.23
CA GLU A 17 10.12 2.58 10.14
C GLU A 17 10.29 2.13 8.69
N LYS A 18 11.35 1.34 8.46
CA LYS A 18 11.58 0.68 7.17
C LYS A 18 10.38 -0.18 6.78
N LEU A 19 9.96 -0.07 5.53
CA LEU A 19 8.90 -0.93 4.98
C LEU A 19 9.46 -2.32 4.69
N SER A 20 8.65 -3.35 4.93
CA SER A 20 8.92 -4.73 4.54
C SER A 20 7.99 -5.12 3.41
N VAL A 21 8.54 -5.62 2.31
CA VAL A 21 7.75 -6.11 1.17
C VAL A 21 6.99 -7.36 1.56
N ASP A 22 7.63 -8.26 2.32
CA ASP A 22 7.04 -9.51 2.76
C ASP A 22 5.82 -9.25 3.66
N GLU A 23 5.96 -8.38 4.67
CA GLU A 23 4.86 -7.95 5.57
C GLU A 23 3.65 -7.46 4.78
N VAL A 24 3.88 -6.66 3.73
CA VAL A 24 2.80 -6.09 2.91
C VAL A 24 2.17 -7.15 2.00
N SER A 25 2.98 -8.02 1.42
CA SER A 25 2.52 -9.07 0.51
C SER A 25 1.66 -10.12 1.22
N GLU A 26 2.01 -10.47 2.46
CA GLU A 26 1.29 -11.45 3.28
C GLU A 26 -0.13 -10.97 3.64
N LEU A 27 -0.31 -9.66 3.87
CA LEU A 27 -1.61 -9.07 4.21
C LEU A 27 -2.67 -9.26 3.11
N VAL A 28 -2.25 -9.43 1.86
CA VAL A 28 -3.15 -9.49 0.70
C VAL A 28 -3.30 -10.89 0.12
N ILE A 29 -2.69 -11.91 0.74
CA ILE A 29 -2.87 -13.31 0.33
C ILE A 29 -4.31 -13.74 0.61
N SER A 30 -4.91 -14.40 -0.36
CA SER A 30 -6.25 -14.98 -0.26
C SER A 30 -6.31 -16.30 -1.02
N PRO A 31 -7.01 -17.32 -0.51
CA PRO A 31 -7.24 -18.56 -1.25
C PRO A 31 -8.06 -18.35 -2.54
N TYR A 32 -8.75 -17.21 -2.68
CA TYR A 32 -9.53 -16.84 -3.87
C TYR A 32 -8.71 -16.12 -4.94
N CYS A 33 -7.44 -15.78 -4.66
CA CYS A 33 -6.59 -15.02 -5.56
C CYS A 33 -5.43 -15.86 -6.11
N GLY A 34 -5.32 -15.93 -7.43
CA GLY A 34 -4.20 -16.60 -8.11
C GLY A 34 -2.95 -15.73 -8.29
N ALA A 35 -3.02 -14.43 -7.98
CA ALA A 35 -1.92 -13.49 -8.17
C ALA A 35 -1.95 -12.34 -7.16
N VAL A 36 -0.76 -11.84 -6.85
CA VAL A 36 -0.55 -10.59 -6.10
C VAL A 36 0.34 -9.68 -6.94
N SER A 37 -0.10 -8.44 -7.14
CA SER A 37 0.68 -7.39 -7.82
C SER A 37 1.21 -6.39 -6.80
N LEU A 38 2.50 -6.09 -6.86
CA LEU A 38 3.19 -5.19 -5.92
C LEU A 38 3.83 -4.02 -6.66
N PHE A 39 3.80 -2.85 -6.03
CA PHE A 39 4.55 -1.66 -6.45
C PHE A 39 5.42 -1.18 -5.28
N ILE A 40 6.71 -0.93 -5.54
CA ILE A 40 7.69 -0.55 -4.52
C ILE A 40 8.34 0.76 -4.96
N GLY A 41 7.93 1.86 -4.33
CA GLY A 41 8.57 3.17 -4.52
C GLY A 41 9.90 3.25 -3.77
N THR A 42 10.99 3.59 -4.46
CA THR A 42 12.32 3.77 -3.85
C THR A 42 12.91 5.13 -4.20
N THR A 43 13.66 5.72 -3.26
CA THR A 43 14.33 6.99 -3.47
C THR A 43 15.46 6.83 -4.48
N ARG A 44 15.38 7.57 -5.59
CA ARG A 44 16.47 7.64 -6.58
C ARG A 44 17.61 8.49 -6.03
N ASN A 45 18.83 8.19 -6.45
CA ASN A 45 20.04 8.92 -6.02
C ASN A 45 20.30 10.23 -6.79
N ASN A 46 19.39 10.67 -7.65
CA ASN A 46 19.53 11.87 -8.47
C ASN A 46 18.19 12.57 -8.72
N PHE A 47 18.25 13.89 -8.85
CA PHE A 47 17.13 14.75 -9.23
C PHE A 47 17.68 16.03 -9.91
N GLU A 48 17.21 16.33 -11.13
CA GLU A 48 17.63 17.51 -11.91
C GLU A 48 19.17 17.69 -12.02
N GLY A 49 19.88 16.58 -12.27
CA GLY A 49 21.34 16.56 -12.41
C GLY A 49 22.11 16.67 -11.09
N LYS A 50 21.43 16.79 -9.94
CA LYS A 50 22.04 16.83 -8.60
C LYS A 50 21.94 15.47 -7.92
N LYS A 51 22.96 15.13 -7.13
CA LYS A 51 22.96 13.94 -6.28
C LYS A 51 22.00 14.12 -5.11
N VAL A 52 21.13 13.15 -4.90
CA VAL A 52 20.21 13.08 -3.76
C VAL A 52 20.83 12.20 -2.68
N ILE A 53 20.93 12.71 -1.46
CA ILE A 53 21.47 11.98 -0.30
C ILE A 53 20.38 11.48 0.64
N HIS A 54 19.23 12.15 0.66
CA HIS A 54 18.09 11.86 1.52
C HIS A 54 16.83 12.49 0.91
N LEU A 55 15.68 11.91 1.23
CA LEU A 55 14.36 12.42 0.89
C LEU A 55 13.50 12.21 2.13
N GLU A 56 12.87 13.28 2.60
CA GLU A 56 12.01 13.31 3.77
C GLU A 56 10.54 13.40 3.35
N TYR A 57 9.71 12.51 3.89
CA TYR A 57 8.27 12.46 3.60
C TYR A 57 7.44 12.96 4.77
N GLU A 58 6.62 13.98 4.53
CA GLU A 58 5.64 14.49 5.50
C GLU A 58 4.21 14.21 5.05
N ALA A 59 3.30 14.01 6.00
CA ALA A 59 1.87 13.85 5.70
C ALA A 59 0.99 14.35 6.84
N TYR A 60 -0.13 14.99 6.48
CA TYR A 60 -1.26 15.12 7.40
C TYR A 60 -1.99 13.78 7.47
N THR A 61 -1.62 12.96 8.46
CA THR A 61 -1.89 11.51 8.48
C THR A 61 -3.37 11.15 8.34
N SER A 62 -4.26 11.83 9.07
CA SER A 62 -5.71 11.56 9.02
C SER A 62 -6.32 11.82 7.63
N MET A 63 -5.89 12.89 6.97
CA MET A 63 -6.31 13.19 5.60
C MET A 63 -5.71 12.18 4.61
N ALA A 64 -4.42 11.89 4.72
CA ALA A 64 -3.74 10.94 3.85
C ALA A 64 -4.40 9.55 3.90
N GLU A 65 -4.71 9.03 5.09
CA GLU A 65 -5.45 7.77 5.23
C GLU A 65 -6.85 7.84 4.60
N THR A 66 -7.54 8.97 4.75
CA THR A 66 -8.87 9.18 4.16
C THR A 66 -8.83 9.16 2.64
N GLU A 67 -7.85 9.84 2.03
CA GLU A 67 -7.68 9.84 0.58
C GLU A 67 -7.24 8.47 0.05
N ILE A 68 -6.36 7.75 0.75
CA ILE A 68 -5.98 6.38 0.38
C ILE A 68 -7.20 5.44 0.42
N LYS A 69 -8.07 5.57 1.44
CA LYS A 69 -9.33 4.80 1.50
C LYS A 69 -10.24 5.09 0.30
N LYS A 70 -10.29 6.33 -0.18
CA LYS A 70 -11.05 6.67 -1.40
C LYS A 70 -10.44 5.98 -2.62
N ILE A 71 -9.11 6.01 -2.77
CA ILE A 71 -8.41 5.29 -3.84
C ILE A 71 -8.75 3.78 -3.81
N CYS A 72 -8.74 3.14 -2.63
CA CYS A 72 -9.14 1.72 -2.53
C CYS A 72 -10.58 1.47 -3.01
N ARG A 73 -11.51 2.38 -2.69
CA ARG A 73 -12.90 2.30 -3.16
C ARG A 73 -12.97 2.46 -4.68
N ASP A 74 -12.29 3.46 -5.23
CA ASP A 74 -12.28 3.73 -6.67
C ASP A 74 -11.65 2.57 -7.46
N VAL A 75 -10.58 1.96 -6.92
CA VAL A 75 -9.98 0.73 -7.45
C VAL A 75 -11.02 -0.38 -7.51
N ARG A 76 -11.79 -0.63 -6.44
CA ARG A 76 -12.82 -1.68 -6.45
C ARG A 76 -14.04 -1.34 -7.30
N GLN A 77 -14.37 -0.06 -7.47
CA GLN A 77 -15.41 0.37 -8.42
C GLN A 77 -15.00 0.03 -9.86
N LYS A 78 -13.71 0.24 -10.20
CA LYS A 78 -13.19 -0.01 -11.54
C LYS A 78 -12.83 -1.48 -11.79
N TRP A 79 -12.35 -2.18 -10.76
CA TRP A 79 -11.95 -3.58 -10.79
C TRP A 79 -12.57 -4.34 -9.60
N PRO A 80 -13.83 -4.79 -9.71
CA PRO A 80 -14.56 -5.42 -8.61
C PRO A 80 -13.95 -6.73 -8.09
N SER A 81 -13.09 -7.38 -8.88
CA SER A 81 -12.41 -8.62 -8.52
C SER A 81 -11.18 -8.41 -7.61
N VAL A 82 -10.81 -7.17 -7.30
CA VAL A 82 -9.69 -6.89 -6.38
C VAL A 82 -10.13 -7.19 -4.94
N GLN A 83 -9.55 -8.27 -4.41
CA GLN A 83 -9.89 -8.82 -3.10
C GLN A 83 -9.31 -7.97 -1.95
N HIS A 84 -7.99 -7.99 -1.77
CA HIS A 84 -7.31 -7.22 -0.73
C HIS A 84 -6.43 -6.14 -1.33
N ILE A 85 -6.33 -5.01 -0.62
CA ILE A 85 -5.45 -3.90 -0.96
C ILE A 85 -4.64 -3.55 0.30
N ALA A 86 -3.33 -3.46 0.16
CA ALA A 86 -2.44 -2.99 1.22
C ALA A 86 -1.62 -1.79 0.72
N VAL A 87 -1.59 -0.72 1.51
CA VAL A 87 -0.86 0.52 1.23
C VAL A 87 -0.06 0.91 2.47
N HIS A 88 1.26 0.69 2.40
CA HIS A 88 2.20 1.18 3.41
C HIS A 88 3.01 2.34 2.83
N HIS A 89 3.01 3.48 3.50
CA HIS A 89 3.83 4.64 3.14
C HIS A 89 4.78 4.98 4.28
N ARG A 90 6.06 5.21 3.93
CA ARG A 90 7.06 5.64 4.91
C ARG A 90 7.05 7.16 5.08
N LEU A 91 7.17 7.63 6.31
CA LEU A 91 7.33 9.04 6.66
C LEU A 91 8.71 9.30 7.29
N GLY A 92 9.10 10.58 7.33
CA GLY A 92 10.43 11.04 7.73
C GLY A 92 11.49 10.75 6.68
#